data_AF-A0A7D5MKX5-F1
#
_entry.id   AF-A0A7D5MKX5-F1
#
_cell.length_a   1.000
_cell.length_b   1.000
_cell.length_c   1.000
_cell.angle_alpha   90.00
_cell.angle_beta   90.00
_cell.angle_gamma   90.00
#
_symmetry.space_group_name_H-M   'P 1'
#
loop_
_entity.id
_entity.type
_entity.pdbx_description
1 polymer ?
#
loop_
_entity_poly.entity_id
_entity_poly.type
_entity_poly.pdbx_seq_one_letter_code
_entity_poly.pdbx_strand_id
1 'polypeptide(L)'
;MKAISFFTLISIIISLCSCDEELSPPGSPSLVSPQNNNAVDGYTVTFTWNETPLADNYIFQLSLRSDFNSTILNSEDLTTPSVTASDLNPSTTYYWRVKAMNSEGASAWSTIFKFETVALSVPLLVTPVNNSIVPEANLTFEWNEVSDANGYALQISTSIDFSSLVVSESISSTSHTYNLLLNSTGYFWRVCAIKNNIKSAWSATGNFNTEAVKVPGLLAPTDNSTNLPRVVNFSWNVLPAVDSYQLQVSMEEDFENQIIEKTELTNSSYTFSGLMFSTNYYWRVRAEKSGKVSDWSETRRFTTEALGIPILQSPLNNVQLTNYLVAMNWDAVPEATSYNLQVSQSSDFSSTVLNKTGLVLTTFSTSLTKSNTQYYWRVKCSIRKLPIRMVSRKNIYYTPNSIRWTCGLVSI
;
A
#
# COMPACT_ATOMS: atom_id res chain seq x y z
N MET A 1 -62.96 116.68 13.72
CA MET A 1 -62.08 117.88 13.80
C MET A 1 -60.77 117.37 14.41
N LYS A 2 -59.59 117.28 13.79
CA LYS A 2 -58.87 117.96 12.68
C LYS A 2 -58.06 116.89 11.89
N ALA A 3 -58.07 116.88 10.56
CA ALA A 3 -57.06 117.43 9.61
C ALA A 3 -55.68 116.73 9.65
N ILE A 4 -55.35 115.88 8.66
CA ILE A 4 -54.47 116.11 7.47
C ILE A 4 -52.96 116.23 7.81
N SER A 5 -52.10 115.37 7.23
CA SER A 5 -51.04 115.78 6.27
C SER A 5 -49.96 114.71 5.97
N PHE A 6 -49.83 114.41 4.67
CA PHE A 6 -48.64 114.15 3.83
C PHE A 6 -47.46 113.24 4.24
N PHE A 7 -47.31 112.18 3.42
CA PHE A 7 -46.12 111.68 2.70
C PHE A 7 -44.71 111.98 3.23
N THR A 8 -43.94 110.90 3.43
CA THR A 8 -42.59 110.78 2.85
C THR A 8 -42.25 109.30 2.65
N LEU A 9 -42.03 108.90 1.40
CA LEU A 9 -41.41 107.63 1.03
C LEU A 9 -39.95 107.68 1.49
N ILE A 10 -39.55 106.80 2.40
CA ILE A 10 -38.12 106.55 2.68
C ILE A 10 -37.79 105.19 2.06
N SER A 11 -36.93 105.24 1.04
CA SER A 11 -36.30 104.08 0.43
C SER A 11 -35.47 103.31 1.44
N ILE A 12 -35.65 101.99 1.37
CA ILE A 12 -34.94 100.94 2.10
C ILE A 12 -33.44 100.98 1.79
N ILE A 13 -32.61 100.92 2.83
CA ILE A 13 -31.33 100.20 2.78
C ILE A 13 -31.34 99.23 3.96
N ILE A 14 -32.01 98.10 3.78
CA ILE A 14 -31.63 96.88 4.50
C ILE A 14 -30.39 96.42 3.74
N SER A 15 -29.22 96.64 4.34
CA SER A 15 -28.03 95.91 3.96
C SER A 15 -28.32 94.43 4.24
N LEU A 16 -28.79 93.72 3.22
CA LEU A 16 -28.57 92.29 3.11
C LEU A 16 -27.05 92.15 2.94
N CYS A 17 -26.35 92.13 4.08
CA CYS A 17 -25.06 91.47 4.14
C CYS A 17 -25.38 90.03 3.77
N SER A 18 -25.18 89.68 2.50
CA SER A 18 -24.96 88.31 2.12
C SER A 18 -23.76 87.87 2.94
N CYS A 19 -24.03 87.11 4.00
CA CYS A 19 -23.08 86.09 4.41
C CYS A 19 -22.96 85.19 3.18
N ASP A 20 -22.06 85.55 2.25
CA ASP A 20 -21.29 84.52 1.57
C ASP A 20 -20.65 83.76 2.73
N GLU A 21 -21.20 82.60 3.09
CA GLU A 21 -20.41 81.62 3.81
C GLU A 21 -19.24 81.34 2.89
N GLU A 22 -18.10 81.96 3.20
CA GLU A 22 -16.84 81.67 2.55
C GLU A 22 -16.64 80.15 2.70
N LEU A 23 -16.80 79.46 1.58
CA LEU A 23 -16.69 78.01 1.52
C LEU A 23 -15.29 77.67 2.05
N SER A 24 -15.23 76.80 3.05
CA SER A 24 -13.97 76.36 3.63
C SER A 24 -13.64 74.95 3.14
N PRO A 25 -12.35 74.53 3.18
CA PRO A 25 -12.01 73.13 3.00
C PRO A 25 -12.79 72.24 3.99
N PRO A 26 -13.10 70.98 3.64
CA PRO A 26 -13.87 70.10 4.51
C PRO A 26 -13.08 69.69 5.76
N GLY A 27 -13.79 69.23 6.80
CA GLY A 27 -13.17 68.60 7.97
C GLY A 27 -12.55 67.23 7.65
N SER A 28 -11.70 66.71 8.53
CA SER A 28 -11.16 65.35 8.38
C SER A 28 -12.28 64.29 8.57
N PRO A 29 -12.43 63.29 7.67
CA PRO A 29 -13.44 62.23 7.82
C PRO A 29 -13.31 61.43 9.11
N SER A 30 -14.45 60.98 9.64
CA SER A 30 -14.53 60.09 10.82
C SER A 30 -14.79 58.65 10.38
N LEU A 31 -13.84 57.76 10.66
CA LEU A 31 -13.85 56.37 10.19
C LEU A 31 -14.83 55.51 11.00
N VAL A 32 -15.58 54.62 10.33
CA VAL A 32 -16.63 53.80 10.94
C VAL A 32 -16.27 52.31 10.89
N SER A 33 -16.02 51.76 9.71
CA SER A 33 -15.74 50.32 9.52
C SER A 33 -14.65 50.10 8.46
N PRO A 34 -13.76 49.11 8.63
CA PRO A 34 -13.54 48.29 9.82
C PRO A 34 -13.08 49.12 11.02
N GLN A 35 -13.53 48.75 12.22
CA GLN A 35 -13.12 49.41 13.46
C GLN A 35 -11.63 49.22 13.74
N ASN A 36 -11.02 50.22 14.40
CA ASN A 36 -9.60 50.21 14.72
C ASN A 36 -9.23 49.06 15.66
N ASN A 37 -8.18 48.31 15.30
CA ASN A 37 -7.64 47.12 15.96
C ASN A 37 -8.55 45.88 15.97
N ASN A 38 -9.61 45.84 15.17
CA ASN A 38 -10.46 44.65 15.10
C ASN A 38 -9.96 43.64 14.07
N ALA A 39 -10.33 42.38 14.30
CA ALA A 39 -10.28 41.35 13.28
C ALA A 39 -11.52 41.45 12.37
N VAL A 40 -11.35 41.15 11.08
CA VAL A 40 -12.42 41.18 10.08
C VAL A 40 -12.52 39.80 9.43
N ASP A 41 -13.74 39.26 9.43
CA ASP A 41 -14.08 38.04 8.72
C ASP A 41 -14.15 38.28 7.20
N GLY A 42 -13.65 37.32 6.44
CA GLY A 42 -13.62 37.38 4.99
C GLY A 42 -12.50 38.28 4.43
N TYR A 43 -12.39 38.26 3.11
CA TYR A 43 -11.30 38.92 2.38
C TYR A 43 -11.79 39.93 1.35
N THR A 44 -13.09 40.22 1.40
CA THR A 44 -13.71 41.36 0.74
C THR A 44 -14.26 42.27 1.83
N VAL A 45 -13.67 43.44 1.97
CA VAL A 45 -13.92 44.35 3.09
C VAL A 45 -14.47 45.67 2.56
N THR A 46 -15.65 46.04 3.05
CA THR A 46 -16.24 47.35 2.80
C THR A 46 -15.84 48.32 3.90
N PHE A 47 -15.17 49.38 3.47
CA PHE A 47 -14.74 50.50 4.29
C PHE A 47 -15.80 51.57 4.27
N THR A 48 -16.18 52.09 5.44
CA THR A 48 -17.17 53.17 5.56
C THR A 48 -16.68 54.23 6.54
N TRP A 49 -17.05 55.47 6.25
CA TRP A 49 -16.84 56.64 7.12
C TRP A 49 -18.13 57.45 7.19
N ASN A 50 -18.17 58.41 8.11
CA ASN A 50 -19.27 59.36 8.16
C ASN A 50 -19.15 60.35 7.00
N GLU A 51 -20.29 60.76 6.44
CA GLU A 51 -20.33 61.86 5.47
C GLU A 51 -19.74 63.13 6.10
N THR A 52 -18.75 63.72 5.43
CA THR A 52 -18.07 64.92 5.86
C THR A 52 -18.79 66.14 5.29
N PRO A 53 -19.29 67.08 6.12
CA PRO A 53 -19.87 68.33 5.64
C PRO A 53 -18.91 69.08 4.72
N LEU A 54 -19.45 69.71 3.67
CA LEU A 54 -18.73 70.46 2.64
C LEU A 54 -17.83 69.62 1.71
N ALA A 55 -17.82 68.30 1.81
CA ALA A 55 -17.04 67.43 0.93
C ALA A 55 -17.78 67.12 -0.38
N ASP A 56 -17.12 67.33 -1.51
CA ASP A 56 -17.61 66.90 -2.83
C ASP A 56 -17.19 65.46 -3.15
N ASN A 57 -16.00 65.07 -2.68
CA ASN A 57 -15.47 63.72 -2.87
C ASN A 57 -14.44 63.34 -1.78
N TYR A 58 -13.99 62.09 -1.83
CA TYR A 58 -13.00 61.53 -0.92
C TYR A 58 -11.86 60.84 -1.67
N ILE A 59 -10.68 60.87 -1.04
CA ILE A 59 -9.54 60.02 -1.39
C ILE A 59 -9.35 59.00 -0.28
N PHE A 60 -9.37 57.72 -0.63
CA PHE A 60 -9.16 56.58 0.27
C PHE A 60 -7.83 55.90 -0.01
N GLN A 61 -7.12 55.51 1.05
CA GLN A 61 -5.91 54.71 0.96
C GLN A 61 -5.96 53.48 1.87
N LEU A 62 -5.58 52.32 1.33
CA LEU A 62 -5.30 51.08 2.04
C LEU A 62 -3.83 50.72 1.86
N SER A 63 -3.15 50.29 2.92
CA SER A 63 -1.73 49.94 2.91
C SER A 63 -1.41 48.80 3.88
N LEU A 64 -0.28 48.12 3.65
CA LEU A 64 0.32 47.19 4.61
C LEU A 64 1.18 47.91 5.66
N ARG A 65 1.40 49.22 5.49
CA ARG A 65 2.28 50.02 6.35
C ARG A 65 1.57 51.29 6.80
N SER A 66 1.79 51.68 8.05
CA SER A 66 1.19 52.88 8.64
C SER A 66 1.73 54.20 8.05
N ASP A 67 2.84 54.16 7.32
CA ASP A 67 3.42 55.32 6.65
C ASP A 67 2.79 55.61 5.27
N PHE A 68 2.01 54.66 4.72
CA PHE A 68 1.39 54.73 3.40
C PHE A 68 2.38 55.01 2.25
N ASN A 69 3.67 54.70 2.44
CA ASN A 69 4.69 54.85 1.38
C ASN A 69 4.46 53.89 0.20
N SER A 70 3.69 52.83 0.41
CA SER A 70 3.19 51.92 -0.62
C SER A 70 1.74 51.59 -0.32
N THR A 71 0.83 52.01 -1.19
CA THR A 71 -0.61 51.73 -1.08
C THR A 71 -0.98 50.49 -1.89
N ILE A 72 -1.87 49.69 -1.34
CA ILE A 72 -2.49 48.53 -1.99
C ILE A 72 -3.69 48.98 -2.81
N LEU A 73 -4.44 49.95 -2.28
CA LEU A 73 -5.55 50.60 -2.95
C LEU A 73 -5.46 52.10 -2.69
N ASN A 74 -5.57 52.89 -3.76
CA ASN A 74 -5.68 54.34 -3.71
C ASN A 74 -6.86 54.72 -4.61
N SER A 75 -8.00 55.02 -3.99
CA SER A 75 -9.23 55.38 -4.69
C SER A 75 -9.45 56.87 -4.57
N GLU A 76 -9.63 57.54 -5.70
CA GLU A 76 -9.81 58.98 -5.80
C GLU A 76 -11.22 59.28 -6.30
N ASP A 77 -11.68 60.52 -6.09
CA ASP A 77 -12.98 61.03 -6.54
C ASP A 77 -14.20 60.20 -6.06
N LEU A 78 -14.10 59.57 -4.88
CA LEU A 78 -15.22 58.83 -4.31
C LEU A 78 -16.31 59.80 -3.87
N THR A 79 -17.51 59.71 -4.46
CA THR A 79 -18.65 60.59 -4.11
C THR A 79 -19.52 60.04 -3.00
N THR A 80 -19.25 58.82 -2.53
CA THR A 80 -19.97 58.20 -1.41
C THR A 80 -18.98 57.85 -0.30
N PRO A 81 -19.40 57.83 0.98
CA PRO A 81 -18.49 57.60 2.08
C PRO A 81 -18.20 56.10 2.31
N SER A 82 -17.96 55.38 1.21
CA SER A 82 -17.76 53.94 1.20
C SER A 82 -16.86 53.49 0.05
N VAL A 83 -16.05 52.46 0.27
CA VAL A 83 -15.30 51.75 -0.78
C VAL A 83 -15.11 50.29 -0.38
N THR A 84 -15.08 49.37 -1.35
CA THR A 84 -14.83 47.95 -1.09
C THR A 84 -13.49 47.54 -1.68
N ALA A 85 -12.66 46.87 -0.88
CA ALA A 85 -11.48 46.16 -1.36
C ALA A 85 -11.72 44.65 -1.32
N SER A 86 -11.42 43.96 -2.41
CA SER A 86 -11.49 42.49 -2.52
C SER A 86 -10.10 41.86 -2.52
N ASP A 87 -10.05 40.53 -2.40
CA ASP A 87 -8.83 39.73 -2.45
C ASP A 87 -7.74 40.13 -1.46
N LEU A 88 -8.15 40.56 -0.26
CA LEU A 88 -7.21 40.75 0.83
C LEU A 88 -6.58 39.42 1.26
N ASN A 89 -5.35 39.49 1.72
CA ASN A 89 -4.59 38.35 2.21
C ASN A 89 -5.11 37.93 3.59
N PRO A 90 -5.21 36.63 3.91
CA PRO A 90 -5.52 36.17 5.25
C PRO A 90 -4.40 36.50 6.25
N SER A 91 -4.75 36.57 7.55
CA SER A 91 -3.80 36.85 8.65
C SER A 91 -2.88 38.04 8.38
N THR A 92 -3.43 39.11 7.81
CA THR A 92 -2.66 40.27 7.36
C THR A 92 -3.21 41.54 7.99
N THR A 93 -2.32 42.34 8.58
CA THR A 93 -2.67 43.66 9.10
C THR A 93 -2.68 44.69 7.98
N TYR A 94 -3.76 45.46 7.91
CA TYR A 94 -3.96 46.55 6.97
C TYR A 94 -4.16 47.87 7.72
N TYR A 95 -3.73 48.96 7.10
CA TYR A 95 -3.88 50.33 7.56
C TYR A 95 -4.68 51.10 6.53
N TRP A 96 -5.64 51.91 6.99
CA TRP A 96 -6.45 52.72 6.08
C TRP A 96 -6.71 54.12 6.64
N ARG A 97 -6.87 55.06 5.71
CA ARG A 97 -7.17 56.47 5.99
C ARG A 97 -7.94 57.09 4.83
N VAL A 98 -8.68 58.15 5.13
CA VAL A 98 -9.49 58.89 4.15
C VAL A 98 -9.27 60.38 4.34
N LYS A 99 -9.28 61.16 3.27
CA LYS A 99 -9.42 62.62 3.32
C LYS A 99 -10.56 63.07 2.40
N ALA A 100 -11.19 64.17 2.76
CA ALA A 100 -12.25 64.80 1.98
C ALA A 100 -11.68 65.94 1.13
N MET A 101 -12.34 66.24 0.02
CA MET A 101 -11.97 67.30 -0.92
C MET A 101 -13.21 68.10 -1.34
N ASN A 102 -13.02 69.39 -1.59
CA ASN A 102 -13.95 70.24 -2.35
C ASN A 102 -13.17 71.24 -3.21
N SER A 103 -13.85 72.20 -3.83
CA SER A 103 -13.22 73.25 -4.65
C SER A 103 -12.17 74.09 -3.91
N GLU A 104 -12.31 74.22 -2.59
CA GLU A 104 -11.46 75.08 -1.75
C GLU A 104 -10.21 74.36 -1.24
N GLY A 105 -10.23 73.04 -1.24
CA GLY A 105 -9.04 72.23 -0.98
C GLY A 105 -9.32 70.89 -0.31
N ALA A 106 -8.23 70.30 0.21
CA ALA A 106 -8.23 69.02 0.88
C ALA A 106 -8.33 69.18 2.39
N SER A 107 -9.07 68.30 3.05
CA SER A 107 -8.95 68.10 4.49
C SER A 107 -7.59 67.51 4.86
N ALA A 108 -7.22 67.57 6.15
CA ALA A 108 -6.23 66.64 6.68
C ALA A 108 -6.72 65.19 6.52
N TRP A 109 -5.80 64.23 6.49
CA TRP A 109 -6.15 62.82 6.58
C TRP A 109 -6.86 62.51 7.90
N SER A 110 -7.79 61.56 7.87
CA SER A 110 -8.38 60.96 9.07
C SER A 110 -7.29 60.37 9.97
N THR A 111 -7.65 60.06 11.23
CA THR A 111 -6.84 59.14 12.03
C THR A 111 -6.69 57.81 11.30
N ILE A 112 -5.51 57.21 11.40
CA ILE A 112 -5.25 55.90 10.78
C ILE A 112 -5.96 54.84 11.59
N PHE A 113 -6.84 54.08 10.94
CA PHE A 113 -7.36 52.84 11.49
C PHE A 113 -6.53 51.68 10.96
N LYS A 114 -6.33 50.66 11.80
CA LYS A 114 -5.79 49.37 11.37
C LYS A 114 -6.75 48.25 11.70
N PHE A 115 -6.71 47.18 10.92
CA PHE A 115 -7.47 45.96 11.17
C PHE A 115 -6.65 44.75 10.71
N GLU A 116 -7.06 43.56 11.11
CA GLU A 116 -6.43 42.31 10.68
C GLU A 116 -7.48 41.39 10.04
N THR A 117 -7.16 40.81 8.89
CA THR A 117 -8.01 39.77 8.30
C THR A 117 -7.83 38.46 9.07
N VAL A 118 -8.91 37.71 9.29
CA VAL A 118 -8.82 36.41 9.97
C VAL A 118 -8.01 35.38 9.17
N ALA A 119 -7.48 34.38 9.87
CA ALA A 119 -6.82 33.25 9.23
C ALA A 119 -7.78 32.50 8.30
N LEU A 120 -7.23 31.97 7.20
CA LEU A 120 -8.00 31.13 6.29
C LEU A 120 -8.42 29.84 7.00
N SER A 121 -9.68 29.43 6.83
CA SER A 121 -10.22 28.22 7.45
C SER A 121 -9.47 26.97 6.99
N VAL A 122 -9.47 25.94 7.85
CA VAL A 122 -8.91 24.64 7.51
C VAL A 122 -9.95 23.80 6.77
N PRO A 123 -9.59 23.04 5.72
CA PRO A 123 -10.54 22.14 5.07
C PRO A 123 -10.91 20.96 5.98
N LEU A 124 -12.13 20.45 5.83
CA LEU A 124 -12.58 19.23 6.50
C LEU A 124 -12.45 18.05 5.55
N LEU A 125 -11.84 16.96 6.03
CA LEU A 125 -11.62 15.74 5.25
C LEU A 125 -12.93 14.97 5.04
N VAL A 126 -13.14 14.43 3.84
CA VAL A 126 -14.35 13.66 3.48
C VAL A 126 -13.97 12.21 3.12
N THR A 127 -13.16 12.00 2.09
CA THR A 127 -12.69 10.68 1.67
C THR A 127 -11.17 10.68 1.45
N PRO A 128 -10.46 9.58 1.77
CA PRO A 128 -10.93 8.38 2.45
C PRO A 128 -11.35 8.64 3.91
N VAL A 129 -12.35 7.90 4.38
CA VAL A 129 -12.83 7.99 5.76
C VAL A 129 -11.75 7.51 6.72
N ASN A 130 -11.66 8.14 7.89
CA ASN A 130 -10.64 7.82 8.88
C ASN A 130 -10.70 6.34 9.32
N ASN A 131 -9.54 5.69 9.40
CA ASN A 131 -9.35 4.26 9.70
C ASN A 131 -10.01 3.29 8.70
N SER A 132 -10.34 3.73 7.48
CA SER A 132 -10.91 2.83 6.46
C SER A 132 -9.88 1.92 5.82
N ILE A 133 -10.35 0.83 5.21
CA ILE A 133 -9.60 0.01 4.28
C ILE A 133 -10.11 0.31 2.87
N VAL A 134 -9.20 0.63 1.96
CA VAL A 134 -9.51 1.10 0.60
C VAL A 134 -8.63 0.39 -0.44
N PRO A 135 -9.03 0.33 -1.72
CA PRO A 135 -8.17 -0.19 -2.77
C PRO A 135 -6.89 0.64 -2.91
N GLU A 136 -5.82 0.02 -3.38
CA GLU A 136 -4.53 0.68 -3.63
C GLU A 136 -4.52 1.60 -4.86
N ALA A 137 -5.47 1.41 -5.78
CA ALA A 137 -5.55 2.14 -7.04
C ALA A 137 -6.86 2.93 -7.15
N ASN A 138 -6.81 4.06 -7.85
CA ASN A 138 -7.96 4.93 -8.11
C ASN A 138 -8.65 5.43 -6.83
N LEU A 139 -7.86 5.71 -5.78
CA LEU A 139 -8.39 6.32 -4.57
C LEU A 139 -8.55 7.82 -4.79
N THR A 140 -9.79 8.31 -4.65
CA THR A 140 -10.07 9.74 -4.65
C THR A 140 -10.04 10.27 -3.22
N PHE A 141 -9.25 11.32 -3.04
CA PHE A 141 -9.19 12.15 -1.85
C PHE A 141 -10.15 13.32 -2.04
N GLU A 142 -11.02 13.58 -1.08
CA GLU A 142 -12.01 14.66 -1.13
C GLU A 142 -12.06 15.41 0.20
N TRP A 143 -12.23 16.72 0.11
CA TRP A 143 -12.39 17.60 1.26
C TRP A 143 -13.43 18.67 0.99
N ASN A 144 -13.96 19.28 2.05
CA ASN A 144 -14.90 20.37 1.92
C ASN A 144 -14.22 21.63 1.37
N GLU A 145 -14.95 22.38 0.55
CA GLU A 145 -14.53 23.67 0.04
C GLU A 145 -14.32 24.67 1.19
N VAL A 146 -13.23 25.43 1.12
CA VAL A 146 -12.95 26.59 1.96
C VAL A 146 -13.25 27.85 1.16
N SER A 147 -14.20 28.65 1.64
CA SER A 147 -14.57 29.92 1.02
C SER A 147 -13.35 30.83 0.83
N ASP A 148 -13.31 31.55 -0.29
CA ASP A 148 -12.23 32.45 -0.71
C ASP A 148 -10.85 31.83 -0.98
N ALA A 149 -10.70 30.51 -0.82
CA ALA A 149 -9.47 29.81 -1.19
C ALA A 149 -9.31 29.76 -2.72
N ASN A 150 -8.09 29.97 -3.20
CA ASN A 150 -7.73 29.81 -4.61
C ASN A 150 -7.29 28.37 -4.96
N GLY A 151 -7.09 27.53 -3.94
CA GLY A 151 -6.69 26.14 -4.09
C GLY A 151 -6.29 25.54 -2.75
N TYR A 152 -5.62 24.40 -2.81
CA TYR A 152 -5.29 23.56 -1.67
C TYR A 152 -3.90 22.96 -1.84
N ALA A 153 -3.21 22.66 -0.75
CA ALA A 153 -2.07 21.77 -0.76
C ALA A 153 -2.48 20.43 -0.14
N LEU A 154 -2.29 19.32 -0.87
CA LEU A 154 -2.53 17.97 -0.38
C LEU A 154 -1.19 17.30 -0.03
N GLN A 155 -1.15 16.63 1.12
CA GLN A 155 -0.06 15.73 1.46
C GLN A 155 -0.59 14.34 1.80
N ILE A 156 0.08 13.32 1.27
CA ILE A 156 -0.12 11.92 1.62
C ILE A 156 1.24 11.36 2.05
N SER A 157 1.29 10.61 3.13
CA SER A 157 2.53 10.11 3.74
C SER A 157 2.34 8.73 4.33
N THR A 158 3.42 7.96 4.43
CA THR A 158 3.47 6.72 5.21
C THR A 158 3.82 6.95 6.68
N SER A 159 4.11 8.20 7.08
CA SER A 159 4.44 8.57 8.45
C SER A 159 3.50 9.65 8.98
N ILE A 160 3.07 9.53 10.24
CA ILE A 160 2.12 10.45 10.86
C ILE A 160 2.66 11.88 11.00
N ASP A 161 3.98 12.02 11.08
CA ASP A 161 4.69 13.30 11.14
C ASP A 161 4.95 13.92 9.76
N PHE A 162 4.52 13.24 8.68
CA PHE A 162 4.72 13.65 7.29
C PHE A 162 6.20 13.78 6.87
N SER A 163 7.11 13.07 7.54
CA SER A 163 8.53 12.96 7.14
C SER A 163 8.76 12.08 5.90
N SER A 164 7.86 11.15 5.61
CA SER A 164 7.93 10.23 4.46
C SER A 164 6.81 10.51 3.45
N LEU A 165 6.90 11.62 2.74
CA LEU A 165 5.86 12.05 1.79
C LEU A 165 5.81 11.15 0.55
N VAL A 166 4.58 10.78 0.17
CA VAL A 166 4.25 10.08 -1.07
C VAL A 166 3.64 11.04 -2.09
N VAL A 167 2.84 11.99 -1.62
CA VAL A 167 2.29 13.08 -2.44
C VAL A 167 2.47 14.40 -1.70
N SER A 168 2.80 15.46 -2.44
CA SER A 168 2.86 16.84 -1.95
C SER A 168 2.58 17.79 -3.11
N GLU A 169 1.31 18.11 -3.33
CA GLU A 169 0.84 18.80 -4.54
C GLU A 169 -0.07 19.99 -4.22
N SER A 170 -0.10 20.96 -5.14
CA SER A 170 -1.06 22.07 -5.11
C SER A 170 -2.21 21.78 -6.08
N ILE A 171 -3.44 21.93 -5.61
CA ILE A 171 -4.66 21.43 -6.25
C ILE A 171 -5.70 22.54 -6.26
N SER A 172 -6.32 22.83 -7.41
CA SER A 172 -7.33 23.89 -7.53
C SER A 172 -8.75 23.42 -7.18
N SER A 173 -9.02 22.13 -7.28
CA SER A 173 -10.29 21.48 -6.93
C SER A 173 -10.34 21.04 -5.47
N THR A 174 -11.50 20.56 -5.04
CA THR A 174 -11.74 19.95 -3.71
C THR A 174 -11.53 18.44 -3.68
N SER A 175 -10.96 17.88 -4.76
CA SER A 175 -10.67 16.46 -4.87
C SER A 175 -9.41 16.18 -5.67
N HIS A 176 -8.84 14.99 -5.46
CA HIS A 176 -7.68 14.48 -6.18
C HIS A 176 -7.68 12.95 -6.21
N THR A 177 -7.53 12.35 -7.38
CA THR A 177 -7.41 10.89 -7.52
C THR A 177 -5.95 10.47 -7.66
N TYR A 178 -5.54 9.49 -6.87
CA TYR A 178 -4.19 8.95 -6.87
C TYR A 178 -4.19 7.42 -7.06
N ASN A 179 -3.27 6.92 -7.89
CA ASN A 179 -3.32 5.55 -8.44
C ASN A 179 -2.09 4.69 -8.10
N LEU A 180 -1.15 5.21 -7.32
CA LEU A 180 0.15 4.58 -7.07
C LEU A 180 0.37 4.26 -5.58
N LEU A 181 -0.71 4.00 -4.82
CA LEU A 181 -0.56 3.50 -3.46
C LEU A 181 -0.08 2.05 -3.51
N LEU A 182 0.60 1.62 -2.46
CA LEU A 182 1.05 0.25 -2.29
C LEU A 182 0.02 -0.52 -1.47
N ASN A 183 -0.22 -1.79 -1.79
CA ASN A 183 -1.02 -2.70 -0.96
C ASN A 183 -0.43 -2.87 0.44
N SER A 184 -1.26 -3.36 1.37
CA SER A 184 -0.84 -3.68 2.76
C SER A 184 -0.08 -2.53 3.44
N THR A 185 -0.47 -1.27 3.18
CA THR A 185 0.27 -0.09 3.64
C THR A 185 -0.67 0.91 4.30
N GLY A 186 -0.27 1.41 5.47
CA GLY A 186 -0.96 2.49 6.18
C GLY A 186 -0.49 3.85 5.69
N TYR A 187 -1.44 4.77 5.51
CA TYR A 187 -1.20 6.12 5.03
C TYR A 187 -1.87 7.16 5.92
N PHE A 188 -1.24 8.32 5.98
CA PHE A 188 -1.74 9.53 6.60
C PHE A 188 -1.89 10.60 5.54
N TRP A 189 -2.92 11.43 5.66
CA TRP A 189 -3.14 12.51 4.71
C TRP A 189 -3.71 13.74 5.38
N ARG A 190 -3.41 14.90 4.80
CA ARG A 190 -3.89 16.20 5.26
C ARG A 190 -3.95 17.17 4.10
N VAL A 191 -4.79 18.18 4.23
CA VAL A 191 -4.92 19.26 3.25
C VAL A 191 -4.95 20.61 3.95
N CYS A 192 -4.39 21.64 3.34
CA CYS A 192 -4.62 23.03 3.76
C CYS A 192 -5.13 23.86 2.59
N ALA A 193 -5.88 24.91 2.90
CA ALA A 193 -6.36 25.86 1.89
C ALA A 193 -5.27 26.90 1.59
N ILE A 194 -5.29 27.45 0.38
CA ILE A 194 -4.34 28.44 -0.11
C ILE A 194 -5.12 29.65 -0.63
N LYS A 195 -4.80 30.85 -0.15
CA LYS A 195 -5.23 32.13 -0.75
C LYS A 195 -4.02 33.02 -0.95
N ASN A 196 -3.79 33.49 -2.18
CA ASN A 196 -2.64 34.35 -2.51
C ASN A 196 -1.29 33.80 -2.01
N ASN A 197 -1.06 32.49 -2.15
CA ASN A 197 0.10 31.74 -1.64
C ASN A 197 0.24 31.66 -0.10
N ILE A 198 -0.71 32.21 0.65
CA ILE A 198 -0.78 32.05 2.11
C ILE A 198 -1.61 30.81 2.41
N LYS A 199 -1.05 29.93 3.23
CA LYS A 199 -1.67 28.67 3.63
C LYS A 199 -2.44 28.83 4.93
N SER A 200 -3.60 28.19 5.02
CA SER A 200 -4.22 27.93 6.32
C SER A 200 -3.38 26.92 7.12
N ALA A 201 -3.74 26.74 8.39
CA ALA A 201 -3.28 25.56 9.12
C ALA A 201 -3.70 24.28 8.38
N TRP A 202 -2.97 23.20 8.58
CA TRP A 202 -3.36 21.91 8.05
C TRP A 202 -4.68 21.43 8.69
N SER A 203 -5.48 20.69 7.93
CA SER A 203 -6.60 19.92 8.46
C SER A 203 -6.15 18.99 9.58
N ALA A 204 -7.11 18.45 10.33
CA ALA A 204 -6.85 17.25 11.11
C ALA A 204 -6.26 16.15 10.20
N THR A 205 -5.39 15.30 10.75
CA THR A 205 -4.77 14.23 9.98
C THR A 205 -5.75 13.08 9.83
N GLY A 206 -6.08 12.73 8.59
CA GLY A 206 -6.81 11.51 8.26
C GLY A 206 -5.85 10.35 8.11
N ASN A 207 -6.32 9.13 8.37
CA ASN A 207 -5.54 7.92 8.12
C ASN A 207 -6.41 6.81 7.51
N PHE A 208 -5.77 5.91 6.77
CA PHE A 208 -6.41 4.75 6.15
C PHE A 208 -5.36 3.67 5.84
N ASN A 209 -5.82 2.46 5.55
CA ASN A 209 -4.98 1.36 5.09
C ASN A 209 -5.42 0.91 3.70
N THR A 210 -4.46 0.48 2.88
CA THR A 210 -4.78 -0.19 1.62
C THR A 210 -5.08 -1.67 1.84
N GLU A 211 -5.91 -2.25 0.97
CA GLU A 211 -6.20 -3.67 0.96
C GLU A 211 -4.91 -4.52 0.90
N ALA A 212 -4.93 -5.67 1.56
CA ALA A 212 -3.83 -6.61 1.52
C ALA A 212 -3.72 -7.29 0.15
N VAL A 213 -2.50 -7.69 -0.23
CA VAL A 213 -2.31 -8.55 -1.41
C VAL A 213 -3.04 -9.87 -1.18
N LYS A 214 -3.90 -10.26 -2.14
CA LYS A 214 -4.69 -11.49 -2.04
C LYS A 214 -3.78 -12.73 -1.99
N VAL A 215 -4.18 -13.72 -1.19
CA VAL A 215 -3.50 -15.01 -1.10
C VAL A 215 -3.93 -15.91 -2.27
N PRO A 216 -2.99 -16.57 -2.99
CA PRO A 216 -3.36 -17.49 -4.06
C PRO A 216 -4.00 -18.77 -3.51
N GLY A 217 -5.12 -19.20 -4.09
CA GLY A 217 -5.73 -20.50 -3.78
C GLY A 217 -4.98 -21.65 -4.45
N LEU A 218 -4.65 -22.71 -3.71
CA LEU A 218 -3.89 -23.83 -4.25
C LEU A 218 -4.74 -24.77 -5.11
N LEU A 219 -4.16 -25.32 -6.19
CA LEU A 219 -4.83 -26.24 -7.10
C LEU A 219 -4.25 -27.65 -7.01
N ALA A 220 -2.99 -27.85 -7.41
CA ALA A 220 -2.32 -29.14 -7.40
C ALA A 220 -0.89 -29.04 -6.81
N PRO A 221 -0.39 -30.09 -6.13
CA PRO A 221 -1.09 -31.30 -5.69
C PRO A 221 -2.31 -31.04 -4.77
N THR A 222 -3.28 -31.94 -4.80
CA THR A 222 -4.37 -31.93 -3.81
C THR A 222 -3.81 -32.24 -2.43
N ASP A 223 -4.42 -31.66 -1.40
CA ASP A 223 -3.96 -31.86 -0.04
C ASP A 223 -4.09 -33.32 0.41
N ASN A 224 -3.10 -33.80 1.16
CA ASN A 224 -2.94 -35.17 1.63
C ASN A 224 -2.91 -36.25 0.54
N SER A 225 -2.58 -35.88 -0.70
CA SER A 225 -2.46 -36.85 -1.80
C SER A 225 -1.25 -37.79 -1.59
N THR A 226 -1.42 -39.05 -1.98
CA THR A 226 -0.40 -40.10 -1.80
C THR A 226 -0.04 -40.75 -3.12
N ASN A 227 1.14 -41.35 -3.19
CA ASN A 227 1.63 -42.07 -4.36
C ASN A 227 1.79 -41.17 -5.60
N LEU A 228 2.23 -39.92 -5.39
CA LEU A 228 2.48 -38.99 -6.49
C LEU A 228 3.76 -39.37 -7.25
N PRO A 229 3.79 -39.13 -8.58
CA PRO A 229 5.03 -39.24 -9.32
C PRO A 229 6.07 -38.25 -8.77
N ARG A 230 7.35 -38.54 -9.01
CA ARG A 230 8.46 -37.67 -8.57
C ARG A 230 8.66 -36.42 -9.43
N VAL A 231 7.91 -36.32 -10.53
CA VAL A 231 7.74 -35.11 -11.33
C VAL A 231 6.41 -34.49 -10.94
N VAL A 232 6.45 -33.44 -10.14
CA VAL A 232 5.26 -32.81 -9.56
C VAL A 232 5.07 -31.42 -10.17
N ASN A 233 3.87 -31.15 -10.66
CA ASN A 233 3.46 -29.82 -11.05
C ASN A 233 2.70 -29.17 -9.89
N PHE A 234 3.29 -28.11 -9.34
CA PHE A 234 2.66 -27.24 -8.35
C PHE A 234 1.87 -26.17 -9.11
N SER A 235 0.59 -26.00 -8.80
CA SER A 235 -0.26 -25.00 -9.45
C SER A 235 -1.21 -24.34 -8.47
N TRP A 236 -1.56 -23.09 -8.77
CA TRP A 236 -2.43 -22.24 -7.96
C TRP A 236 -3.25 -21.32 -8.86
N ASN A 237 -4.26 -20.67 -8.28
CA ASN A 237 -5.09 -19.70 -8.97
C ASN A 237 -4.26 -18.48 -9.39
N VAL A 238 -4.40 -18.05 -10.64
CA VAL A 238 -3.92 -16.74 -11.08
C VAL A 238 -4.65 -15.65 -10.27
N LEU A 239 -3.89 -14.72 -9.74
CA LEU A 239 -4.39 -13.47 -9.18
C LEU A 239 -4.17 -12.33 -10.20
N PRO A 240 -5.18 -11.47 -10.41
CA PRO A 240 -5.02 -10.32 -11.30
C PRO A 240 -4.07 -9.29 -10.68
N ALA A 241 -3.28 -8.64 -11.54
CA ALA A 241 -2.44 -7.49 -11.19
C ALA A 241 -1.41 -7.74 -10.07
N VAL A 242 -0.99 -8.99 -9.85
CA VAL A 242 0.22 -9.31 -9.07
C VAL A 242 1.42 -9.40 -10.01
N ASP A 243 2.60 -9.07 -9.50
CA ASP A 243 3.83 -9.06 -10.32
C ASP A 243 4.43 -10.47 -10.40
N SER A 244 4.37 -11.22 -9.30
CA SER A 244 4.91 -12.58 -9.25
C SER A 244 4.38 -13.42 -8.08
N TYR A 245 4.84 -14.67 -8.01
CA TYR A 245 4.59 -15.60 -6.92
C TYR A 245 5.90 -16.11 -6.33
N GLN A 246 5.82 -16.52 -5.07
CA GLN A 246 6.87 -17.25 -4.38
C GLN A 246 6.34 -18.63 -3.98
N LEU A 247 7.09 -19.70 -4.30
CA LEU A 247 6.76 -21.08 -4.00
C LEU A 247 7.81 -21.68 -3.06
N GLN A 248 7.33 -22.30 -1.99
CA GLN A 248 8.14 -23.09 -1.07
C GLN A 248 7.70 -24.55 -1.06
N VAL A 249 8.67 -25.46 -1.08
CA VAL A 249 8.46 -26.90 -0.84
C VAL A 249 9.49 -27.40 0.14
N SER A 250 9.06 -28.10 1.19
CA SER A 250 9.92 -28.65 2.24
C SER A 250 9.49 -30.07 2.62
N MET A 251 10.34 -30.79 3.33
CA MET A 251 9.98 -32.04 4.00
C MET A 251 9.42 -31.79 5.41
N GLU A 252 9.59 -30.59 5.95
CA GLU A 252 9.15 -30.17 7.27
C GLU A 252 8.10 -29.05 7.13
N GLU A 253 7.12 -29.03 8.03
CA GLU A 253 5.96 -28.11 7.94
C GLU A 253 6.31 -26.66 8.32
N ASP A 254 7.42 -26.44 9.04
CA ASP A 254 7.92 -25.12 9.42
C ASP A 254 8.59 -24.37 8.25
N PHE A 255 8.94 -25.08 7.18
CA PHE A 255 9.73 -24.57 6.07
C PHE A 255 11.05 -23.94 6.50
N GLU A 256 11.71 -24.41 7.57
CA GLU A 256 13.05 -23.92 7.94
C GLU A 256 14.12 -24.36 6.92
N ASN A 257 13.93 -25.55 6.33
CA ASN A 257 14.82 -26.12 5.31
C ASN A 257 14.02 -26.44 4.04
N GLN A 258 14.07 -25.55 3.05
CA GLN A 258 13.31 -25.72 1.81
C GLN A 258 14.11 -26.54 0.78
N ILE A 259 13.42 -27.49 0.15
CA ILE A 259 13.92 -28.20 -1.03
C ILE A 259 13.76 -27.33 -2.27
N ILE A 260 12.70 -26.53 -2.30
CA ILE A 260 12.41 -25.55 -3.35
C ILE A 260 12.10 -24.22 -2.68
N GLU A 261 12.84 -23.20 -3.08
CA GLU A 261 12.56 -21.79 -2.82
C GLU A 261 12.60 -21.09 -4.18
N LYS A 262 11.44 -20.73 -4.71
CA LYS A 262 11.34 -20.00 -5.97
C LYS A 262 10.66 -18.67 -5.72
N THR A 263 11.29 -17.61 -6.23
CA THR A 263 10.79 -16.25 -6.23
C THR A 263 10.56 -15.79 -7.67
N GLU A 264 9.85 -14.67 -7.84
CA GLU A 264 9.67 -14.02 -9.14
C GLU A 264 9.00 -14.92 -10.20
N LEU A 265 8.20 -15.91 -9.77
CA LEU A 265 7.45 -16.75 -10.69
C LEU A 265 6.31 -15.94 -11.29
N THR A 266 6.32 -15.71 -12.60
CA THR A 266 5.25 -15.01 -13.31
C THR A 266 4.11 -15.93 -13.73
N ASN A 267 4.38 -17.23 -13.84
CA ASN A 267 3.37 -18.26 -14.11
C ASN A 267 2.71 -18.74 -12.81
N SER A 268 1.44 -19.17 -12.89
CA SER A 268 0.72 -19.76 -11.76
C SER A 268 0.95 -21.27 -11.59
N SER A 269 2.10 -21.76 -12.08
CA SER A 269 2.52 -23.14 -11.91
C SER A 269 4.03 -23.30 -12.02
N TYR A 270 4.55 -24.32 -11.35
CA TYR A 270 5.95 -24.71 -11.40
C TYR A 270 6.06 -26.23 -11.37
N THR A 271 6.72 -26.82 -12.38
CA THR A 271 7.01 -28.26 -12.41
C THR A 271 8.42 -28.53 -11.90
N PHE A 272 8.54 -29.47 -10.97
CA PHE A 272 9.82 -29.92 -10.43
C PHE A 272 9.98 -31.43 -10.59
N SER A 273 11.16 -31.85 -11.04
CA SER A 273 11.59 -33.24 -11.07
C SER A 273 12.70 -33.47 -10.04
N GLY A 274 12.70 -34.65 -9.42
CA GLY A 274 13.78 -35.05 -8.50
C GLY A 274 13.42 -35.05 -7.02
N LEU A 275 12.13 -35.04 -6.66
CA LEU A 275 11.69 -35.38 -5.30
C LEU A 275 12.16 -36.78 -4.92
N MET A 276 12.22 -37.15 -3.64
CA MET A 276 12.62 -38.49 -3.19
C MET A 276 11.41 -39.44 -3.19
N PHE A 277 11.63 -40.76 -3.33
CA PHE A 277 10.58 -41.78 -3.16
C PHE A 277 10.09 -41.85 -1.71
N SER A 278 8.84 -42.28 -1.52
CA SER A 278 8.22 -42.50 -0.21
C SER A 278 8.42 -41.36 0.78
N THR A 279 8.44 -40.13 0.29
CA THR A 279 8.80 -38.95 1.09
C THR A 279 7.61 -38.01 1.16
N ASN A 280 7.33 -37.56 2.38
CA ASN A 280 6.32 -36.57 2.65
C ASN A 280 6.87 -35.16 2.38
N TYR A 281 6.08 -34.35 1.68
CA TYR A 281 6.42 -32.97 1.33
C TYR A 281 5.28 -32.03 1.70
N TYR A 282 5.66 -30.85 2.19
CA TYR A 282 4.79 -29.71 2.45
C TYR A 282 5.08 -28.63 1.41
N TRP A 283 4.06 -27.93 0.97
CA TRP A 283 4.21 -26.82 0.04
C TRP A 283 3.21 -25.71 0.29
N ARG A 284 3.62 -24.48 -0.05
CA ARG A 284 2.82 -23.26 0.06
C ARG A 284 3.27 -22.23 -0.97
N VAL A 285 2.37 -21.31 -1.32
CA VAL A 285 2.64 -20.22 -2.26
C VAL A 285 2.17 -18.89 -1.68
N ARG A 286 2.80 -17.78 -2.06
CA ARG A 286 2.29 -16.43 -1.82
C ARG A 286 2.47 -15.56 -3.05
N ALA A 287 1.71 -14.48 -3.13
CA ALA A 287 1.82 -13.50 -4.20
C ALA A 287 2.66 -12.30 -3.78
N GLU A 288 3.22 -11.61 -4.77
CA GLU A 288 3.94 -10.36 -4.61
C GLU A 288 3.40 -9.31 -5.58
N LYS A 289 3.20 -8.09 -5.09
CA LYS A 289 2.73 -6.93 -5.84
C LYS A 289 3.41 -5.66 -5.32
N SER A 290 4.15 -4.98 -6.19
CA SER A 290 4.86 -3.73 -5.92
C SER A 290 5.75 -3.80 -4.66
N GLY A 291 6.49 -4.90 -4.50
CA GLY A 291 7.36 -5.16 -3.35
C GLY A 291 6.63 -5.52 -2.05
N LYS A 292 5.31 -5.68 -2.08
CA LYS A 292 4.48 -6.16 -0.97
C LYS A 292 4.05 -7.59 -1.23
N VAL A 293 4.07 -8.42 -0.19
CA VAL A 293 3.69 -9.83 -0.29
C VAL A 293 2.34 -10.07 0.38
N SER A 294 1.61 -11.07 -0.11
CA SER A 294 0.48 -11.65 0.62
C SER A 294 0.98 -12.49 1.79
N ASP A 295 0.07 -12.86 2.69
CA ASP A 295 0.29 -14.02 3.54
C ASP A 295 0.54 -15.27 2.69
N TRP A 296 1.16 -16.28 3.30
CA TRP A 296 1.26 -17.59 2.67
C TRP A 296 -0.12 -18.23 2.53
N SER A 297 -0.31 -19.01 1.47
CA SER A 297 -1.44 -19.93 1.32
C SER A 297 -1.53 -20.88 2.50
N GLU A 298 -2.62 -21.63 2.58
CA GLU A 298 -2.62 -22.84 3.40
C GLU A 298 -1.43 -23.74 3.04
N THR A 299 -0.92 -24.47 4.03
CA THR A 299 0.11 -25.47 3.77
C THR A 299 -0.56 -26.76 3.33
N ARG A 300 -0.18 -27.26 2.16
CA ARG A 300 -0.63 -28.55 1.66
C ARG A 300 0.46 -29.59 1.75
N ARG A 301 0.04 -30.84 1.91
CA ARG A 301 0.96 -31.99 2.04
C ARG A 301 0.69 -33.06 0.98
N PHE A 302 1.73 -33.75 0.54
CA PHE A 302 1.61 -34.94 -0.29
C PHE A 302 2.75 -35.93 -0.03
N THR A 303 2.57 -37.19 -0.45
CA THR A 303 3.62 -38.23 -0.41
C THR A 303 3.89 -38.79 -1.80
N THR A 304 5.16 -38.90 -2.15
CA THR A 304 5.60 -39.49 -3.42
C THR A 304 5.49 -41.01 -3.44
N GLU A 305 5.45 -41.57 -4.64
CA GLU A 305 5.44 -43.01 -4.91
C GLU A 305 6.62 -43.72 -4.24
N ALA A 306 6.42 -45.01 -3.95
CA ALA A 306 7.49 -45.85 -3.42
C ALA A 306 8.45 -46.29 -4.52
N LEU A 307 9.71 -46.55 -4.16
CA LEU A 307 10.63 -47.22 -5.07
C LEU A 307 10.04 -48.61 -5.39
N GLY A 308 10.06 -48.99 -6.68
CA GLY A 308 9.55 -50.29 -7.12
C GLY A 308 10.25 -51.47 -6.44
N ILE A 309 9.67 -52.66 -6.54
CA ILE A 309 10.23 -53.90 -5.97
C ILE A 309 10.86 -54.76 -7.08
N PRO A 310 12.04 -55.38 -6.85
CA PRO A 310 12.61 -56.31 -7.83
C PRO A 310 11.74 -57.55 -7.98
N ILE A 311 11.45 -57.94 -9.22
CA ILE A 311 10.72 -59.17 -9.53
C ILE A 311 11.73 -60.31 -9.69
N LEU A 312 11.52 -61.42 -8.97
CA LEU A 312 12.45 -62.56 -8.97
C LEU A 312 12.23 -63.41 -10.23
N GLN A 313 13.29 -63.64 -11.01
CA GLN A 313 13.22 -64.39 -12.27
C GLN A 313 13.78 -65.81 -12.16
N SER A 314 14.90 -65.98 -11.46
CA SER A 314 15.51 -67.30 -11.25
C SER A 314 16.40 -67.30 -10.01
N PRO A 315 16.48 -68.39 -9.22
CA PRO A 315 15.67 -69.60 -9.31
C PRO A 315 14.19 -69.33 -9.07
N LEU A 316 13.34 -69.94 -9.90
CA LEU A 316 11.90 -69.86 -9.74
C LEU A 316 11.45 -70.58 -8.48
N ASN A 317 10.24 -70.23 -8.12
CA ASN A 317 9.43 -70.96 -7.18
C ASN A 317 9.43 -72.50 -7.37
N ASN A 318 9.95 -73.26 -6.40
CA ASN A 318 9.79 -74.73 -6.16
C ASN A 318 10.71 -75.52 -7.08
N VAL A 319 11.60 -74.82 -7.76
CA VAL A 319 12.55 -75.42 -8.66
C VAL A 319 13.51 -76.30 -7.86
N GLN A 320 13.67 -77.53 -8.35
CA GLN A 320 14.73 -78.43 -7.90
C GLN A 320 16.02 -78.03 -8.60
N LEU A 321 17.04 -77.66 -7.84
CA LEU A 321 18.36 -77.32 -8.39
C LEU A 321 19.24 -78.57 -8.42
N THR A 322 19.87 -78.84 -9.55
CA THR A 322 20.77 -79.99 -9.74
C THR A 322 22.25 -79.63 -9.63
N ASN A 323 22.57 -78.34 -9.48
CA ASN A 323 23.93 -77.82 -9.38
C ASN A 323 24.08 -76.95 -8.12
N TYR A 324 25.24 -77.04 -7.48
CA TYR A 324 25.57 -76.23 -6.30
C TYR A 324 25.86 -74.76 -6.67
N LEU A 325 26.31 -74.48 -7.89
CA LEU A 325 26.46 -73.10 -8.37
C LEU A 325 25.12 -72.59 -8.91
N VAL A 326 24.57 -71.59 -8.23
CA VAL A 326 23.22 -71.07 -8.49
C VAL A 326 23.31 -69.60 -8.89
N ALA A 327 22.80 -69.27 -10.07
CA ALA A 327 22.66 -67.89 -10.54
C ALA A 327 21.29 -67.34 -10.11
N MET A 328 21.31 -66.29 -9.29
CA MET A 328 20.10 -65.57 -8.88
C MET A 328 19.92 -64.34 -9.78
N ASN A 329 18.77 -64.23 -10.43
CA ASN A 329 18.42 -63.20 -11.40
C ASN A 329 17.09 -62.54 -11.02
N TRP A 330 17.03 -61.22 -11.10
CA TRP A 330 15.82 -60.43 -10.85
C TRP A 330 15.68 -59.31 -11.90
N ASP A 331 14.50 -58.72 -12.00
CA ASP A 331 14.29 -57.58 -12.88
C ASP A 331 14.91 -56.30 -12.30
N ALA A 332 15.41 -55.44 -13.19
CA ALA A 332 15.90 -54.13 -12.80
C ALA A 332 14.73 -53.25 -12.34
N VAL A 333 14.90 -52.56 -11.22
CA VAL A 333 13.96 -51.52 -10.76
C VAL A 333 14.44 -50.17 -11.31
N PRO A 334 13.59 -49.41 -12.03
CA PRO A 334 13.94 -48.07 -12.50
C PRO A 334 14.48 -47.19 -11.37
N GLU A 335 15.55 -46.44 -11.65
CA GLU A 335 16.25 -45.55 -10.71
C GLU A 335 16.90 -46.23 -9.48
N ALA A 336 16.79 -47.56 -9.31
CA ALA A 336 17.57 -48.27 -8.30
C ALA A 336 19.05 -48.28 -8.68
N THR A 337 19.90 -47.86 -7.74
CA THR A 337 21.36 -47.82 -7.93
C THR A 337 22.09 -49.05 -7.39
N SER A 338 21.44 -49.81 -6.52
CA SER A 338 22.04 -51.02 -5.94
C SER A 338 20.97 -51.98 -5.42
N TYR A 339 21.37 -53.23 -5.21
CA TYR A 339 20.56 -54.31 -4.68
C TYR A 339 21.25 -54.97 -3.49
N ASN A 340 20.44 -55.45 -2.56
CA ASN A 340 20.85 -56.36 -1.50
C ASN A 340 20.13 -57.69 -1.67
N LEU A 341 20.90 -58.71 -1.98
CA LEU A 341 20.47 -60.09 -2.10
C LEU A 341 20.73 -60.82 -0.79
N GLN A 342 19.71 -61.50 -0.28
CA GLN A 342 19.83 -62.42 0.84
C GLN A 342 19.38 -63.83 0.43
N VAL A 343 20.11 -64.82 0.92
CA VAL A 343 19.74 -66.24 0.83
C VAL A 343 19.75 -66.81 2.24
N SER A 344 18.77 -67.63 2.59
CA SER A 344 18.56 -68.20 3.91
C SER A 344 18.11 -69.66 3.82
N GLN A 345 18.37 -70.44 4.86
CA GLN A 345 17.78 -71.77 5.03
C GLN A 345 16.41 -71.73 5.74
N SER A 346 16.03 -70.57 6.27
CA SER A 346 14.75 -70.33 6.94
C SER A 346 13.94 -69.23 6.25
N SER A 347 12.60 -69.39 6.21
CA SER A 347 11.70 -68.45 5.53
C SER A 347 11.66 -67.06 6.15
N ASP A 348 11.90 -66.97 7.46
CA ASP A 348 11.98 -65.73 8.23
C ASP A 348 13.35 -65.03 8.10
N PHE A 349 14.28 -65.63 7.35
CA PHE A 349 15.66 -65.16 7.18
C PHE A 349 16.51 -65.14 8.45
N SER A 350 16.09 -65.83 9.53
CA SER A 350 16.90 -65.98 10.75
C SER A 350 18.18 -66.80 10.53
N SER A 351 18.17 -67.74 9.57
CA SER A 351 19.30 -68.58 9.18
C SER A 351 19.93 -68.14 7.85
N THR A 352 20.37 -66.88 7.76
CA THR A 352 20.95 -66.29 6.55
C THR A 352 22.31 -66.93 6.20
N VAL A 353 22.42 -67.46 4.98
CA VAL A 353 23.64 -68.07 4.41
C VAL A 353 24.38 -67.13 3.47
N LEU A 354 23.69 -66.18 2.83
CA LEU A 354 24.30 -65.13 2.02
C LEU A 354 23.62 -63.80 2.33
N ASN A 355 24.41 -62.76 2.52
CA ASN A 355 23.92 -61.39 2.55
C ASN A 355 24.87 -60.51 1.72
N LYS A 356 24.53 -60.29 0.45
CA LYS A 356 25.34 -59.50 -0.47
C LYS A 356 24.70 -58.16 -0.72
N THR A 357 25.36 -57.09 -0.29
CA THR A 357 24.90 -55.70 -0.43
C THR A 357 25.65 -54.99 -1.56
N GLY A 358 25.06 -53.91 -2.10
CA GLY A 358 25.74 -53.04 -3.06
C GLY A 358 25.89 -53.65 -4.45
N LEU A 359 25.08 -54.64 -4.80
CA LEU A 359 25.07 -55.24 -6.13
C LEU A 359 24.53 -54.21 -7.14
N VAL A 360 25.26 -53.95 -8.21
CA VAL A 360 24.81 -53.03 -9.27
C VAL A 360 24.19 -53.77 -10.46
N LEU A 361 24.52 -55.05 -10.60
CA LEU A 361 23.92 -55.94 -11.58
C LEU A 361 22.66 -56.57 -11.00
N THR A 362 21.79 -57.05 -11.88
CA THR A 362 20.57 -57.79 -11.56
C THR A 362 20.77 -59.30 -11.51
N THR A 363 22.03 -59.72 -11.41
CA THR A 363 22.43 -61.13 -11.31
C THR A 363 23.54 -61.30 -10.28
N PHE A 364 23.50 -62.41 -9.55
CA PHE A 364 24.58 -62.84 -8.67
C PHE A 364 24.63 -64.35 -8.55
N SER A 365 25.80 -64.94 -8.79
CA SER A 365 26.00 -66.39 -8.64
C SER A 365 26.67 -66.72 -7.32
N THR A 366 26.19 -67.77 -6.65
CA THR A 366 26.77 -68.27 -5.40
C THR A 366 26.71 -69.79 -5.32
N SER A 367 27.59 -70.37 -4.51
CA SER A 367 27.60 -71.81 -4.26
C SER A 367 26.77 -72.15 -3.01
N LEU A 368 25.74 -72.98 -3.16
CA LEU A 368 24.90 -73.48 -2.08
C LEU A 368 25.24 -74.95 -1.79
N THR A 369 26.12 -75.21 -0.83
CA THR A 369 26.81 -76.50 -0.70
C THR A 369 26.09 -77.61 0.07
N LYS A 370 24.89 -77.35 0.63
CA LYS A 370 24.14 -78.39 1.36
C LYS A 370 23.12 -79.06 0.43
N SER A 371 23.29 -80.37 0.22
CA SER A 371 22.33 -81.20 -0.51
C SER A 371 21.01 -81.35 0.26
N ASN A 372 19.92 -81.70 -0.42
CA ASN A 372 18.60 -81.95 0.17
C ASN A 372 18.13 -80.86 1.15
N THR A 373 18.45 -79.61 0.83
CA THR A 373 18.22 -78.45 1.70
C THR A 373 17.35 -77.43 1.00
N GLN A 374 16.31 -76.95 1.68
CA GLN A 374 15.46 -75.85 1.23
C GLN A 374 16.15 -74.51 1.47
N TYR A 375 16.11 -73.63 0.46
CA TYR A 375 16.63 -72.28 0.53
C TYR A 375 15.54 -71.27 0.16
N TYR A 376 15.62 -70.09 0.78
CA TYR A 376 14.78 -68.93 0.53
C TYR A 376 15.69 -67.80 0.08
N TRP A 377 15.28 -67.03 -0.92
CA TRP A 377 16.05 -65.87 -1.35
C TRP A 377 15.13 -64.67 -1.54
N ARG A 378 15.69 -63.48 -1.30
CA ARG A 378 15.00 -62.21 -1.50
C ARG A 378 15.98 -61.15 -1.95
N VAL A 379 15.49 -60.20 -2.73
CA VAL A 379 16.25 -59.05 -3.18
C VAL A 379 15.49 -57.79 -2.80
N LYS A 380 16.19 -56.82 -2.23
CA LYS A 380 15.69 -55.44 -2.12
C LYS A 380 16.57 -54.53 -2.95
N CYS A 381 15.96 -53.53 -3.58
CA CYS A 381 16.69 -52.47 -4.27
C CYS A 381 16.88 -51.26 -3.36
N SER A 382 17.79 -50.37 -3.75
CA SER A 382 18.07 -49.11 -3.05
C SER A 382 18.58 -48.07 -4.03
N ILE A 383 18.14 -46.83 -3.84
CA ILE A 383 18.64 -45.65 -4.56
C ILE A 383 19.65 -44.90 -3.68
N ARG A 384 20.78 -44.50 -4.25
CA ARG A 384 21.77 -43.66 -3.57
C ARG A 384 21.15 -42.27 -3.45
N LYS A 385 20.94 -41.78 -2.23
CA LYS A 385 20.56 -40.38 -2.02
C LYS A 385 21.66 -39.50 -2.61
N LEU A 386 21.34 -38.71 -3.65
CA LEU A 386 22.21 -37.60 -4.04
C LEU A 386 22.24 -36.61 -2.84
N PRO A 387 23.40 -36.03 -2.51
CA PRO A 387 23.49 -35.08 -1.42
C PRO A 387 22.84 -33.77 -1.86
N ILE A 388 21.53 -33.65 -1.67
CA ILE A 388 20.89 -32.33 -1.64
C ILE A 388 21.15 -31.80 -0.23
N ARG A 389 21.88 -30.68 -0.15
CA ARG A 389 22.41 -30.08 1.08
C ARG A 389 21.40 -30.15 2.23
N MET A 390 21.85 -30.75 3.34
CA MET A 390 21.34 -30.70 4.71
C MET A 390 19.82 -30.87 4.92
N VAL A 391 19.34 -32.11 5.09
CA VAL A 391 18.40 -32.50 6.17
C VAL A 391 18.72 -33.94 6.61
N SER A 392 18.53 -34.21 7.89
CA SER A 392 18.96 -35.38 8.68
C SER A 392 19.03 -36.75 8.00
N ARG A 393 20.07 -37.51 8.38
CA ARG A 393 20.30 -38.90 7.99
C ARG A 393 19.18 -39.81 8.52
N LYS A 394 18.12 -40.03 7.73
CA LYS A 394 17.28 -41.23 7.84
C LYS A 394 17.52 -42.15 6.65
N ASN A 395 18.07 -43.33 6.96
CA ASN A 395 18.08 -44.48 6.06
C ASN A 395 16.63 -44.97 5.95
N ILE A 396 16.07 -44.97 4.73
CA ILE A 396 14.74 -45.53 4.49
C ILE A 396 14.95 -47.02 4.18
N TYR A 397 14.44 -47.88 5.06
CA TYR A 397 14.54 -49.33 4.95
C TYR A 397 13.19 -49.89 4.46
N TYR A 398 13.20 -50.67 3.37
CA TYR A 398 12.09 -51.54 2.99
C TYR A 398 12.57 -52.99 2.94
N THR A 399 11.78 -53.92 3.49
CA THR A 399 11.99 -55.37 3.44
C THR A 399 10.77 -56.03 2.80
N PRO A 400 10.93 -56.92 1.79
CA PRO A 400 9.79 -57.64 1.23
C PRO A 400 9.45 -58.91 2.02
N ASN A 401 8.16 -59.24 2.00
CA ASN A 401 7.58 -60.52 2.41
C ASN A 401 8.23 -61.69 1.63
N SER A 402 8.55 -62.78 2.35
CA SER A 402 9.28 -63.96 1.87
C SER A 402 8.42 -64.94 1.06
N ILE A 403 9.01 -65.66 0.11
CA ILE A 403 8.38 -66.67 -0.76
C ILE A 403 9.07 -68.07 -0.57
N ARG A 404 8.33 -69.21 -0.52
CA ARG A 404 8.74 -70.55 0.01
C ARG A 404 9.00 -71.69 -1.00
N TRP A 405 10.12 -72.45 -0.94
CA TRP A 405 10.40 -73.59 -1.89
C TRP A 405 11.14 -74.83 -1.34
N THR A 406 10.62 -76.05 -1.49
CA THR A 406 11.24 -77.31 -0.98
C THR A 406 12.01 -78.07 -2.06
N CYS A 407 13.17 -78.65 -1.73
CA CYS A 407 13.94 -79.55 -2.60
C CYS A 407 13.97 -80.98 -2.06
N GLY A 408 13.67 -81.98 -2.89
CA GLY A 408 13.73 -83.41 -2.58
C GLY A 408 13.90 -84.25 -3.85
N LEU A 409 14.90 -85.13 -3.86
CA LEU A 409 15.06 -86.19 -4.85
C LEU A 409 14.91 -87.55 -4.16
N VAL A 410 14.16 -88.45 -4.79
CA VAL A 410 14.16 -89.89 -4.50
C VAL A 410 14.91 -90.58 -5.63
N SER A 411 15.89 -91.39 -5.27
CA SER A 411 16.69 -92.22 -6.18
C SER A 411 15.94 -93.48 -6.62
N ILE A 412 16.17 -93.89 -7.87
CA ILE A 412 16.70 -95.24 -8.17
C ILE A 412 17.94 -95.04 -9.02
#